data_AF-A0A2A5IG26-F1
#
_entry.id   AF-A0A2A5IG26-F1
#
_cell.length_a   1.000
_cell.length_b   1.000
_cell.length_c   1.000
_cell.angle_alpha   90.00
_cell.angle_beta   90.00
_cell.angle_gamma   90.00
#
_symmetry.space_group_name_H-M   'P 1'
#
loop_
_entity.id
_entity.type
_entity.pdbx_description
1 polymer ?
#
loop_
_entity_poly.entity_id
_entity_poly.type
_entity_poly.pdbx_seq_one_letter_code
_entity_poly.pdbx_strand_id
1 'polypeptide(L)'
;MSDKQMTTITTWNKRLKKVYTEVKEIEPLLTAAIKKYESMYSHGAKKIMQSNLKEIMAGVPKEEAIELLGPKLLDMFEWDDILPVVKYSKFNALIWSKRIQRELDQQDEVIRYYRNRLWRIHSLLEKLEETYRKNYEKKKVRKVFELMHQVTYLIFLRPQRVSDIAYLIEMCFFTMTKNDFLSLLSIDHSKERAKEAKSHIDSIPEKVDFNTFCHFVHDWVLEDENNDLFFTILSHTNVEAAVQRYDKYKLDQAK
;
A
#
# COMPACT_ATOMS: atom_id res chain seq x y z
N MET A 1 27.41 -45.49 15.56
CA MET A 1 26.16 -44.72 15.76
C MET A 1 25.28 -45.53 16.70
N SER A 2 24.76 -44.94 17.77
CA SER A 2 23.82 -45.64 18.65
C SER A 2 22.42 -45.70 18.03
N ASP A 3 21.59 -46.69 18.41
CA ASP A 3 20.21 -46.84 17.91
C ASP A 3 19.35 -45.57 18.17
N LYS A 4 19.65 -44.84 19.25
CA LYS A 4 19.02 -43.56 19.59
C LYS A 4 19.43 -42.44 18.63
N GLN A 5 20.68 -42.41 18.14
CA GLN A 5 21.12 -41.47 17.12
C GLN A 5 20.49 -41.78 15.75
N MET A 6 20.37 -43.06 15.40
CA MET A 6 19.82 -43.50 14.12
C MET A 6 18.31 -43.21 13.97
N THR A 7 17.54 -43.45 15.02
CA THR A 7 16.10 -43.09 15.10
C THR A 7 15.87 -41.57 15.04
N THR A 8 16.75 -40.79 15.68
CA THR A 8 16.73 -39.33 15.65
C THR A 8 16.97 -38.80 14.22
N ILE A 9 18.03 -39.25 13.53
CA ILE A 9 18.35 -38.81 12.16
C ILE A 9 17.23 -39.16 11.17
N THR A 10 16.60 -40.33 11.33
CA THR A 10 15.49 -40.77 10.47
C THR A 10 14.28 -39.83 10.60
N THR A 11 13.97 -39.40 11.82
CA THR A 11 12.90 -38.45 12.10
C THR A 11 13.18 -37.09 11.48
N TRP A 12 14.42 -36.59 11.60
CA TRP A 12 14.82 -35.32 10.99
C TRP A 12 14.84 -35.36 9.46
N ASN A 13 15.21 -36.49 8.85
CA ASN A 13 15.12 -36.67 7.40
C ASN A 13 13.67 -36.58 6.88
N LYS A 14 12.71 -37.16 7.61
CA LYS A 14 11.28 -37.00 7.29
C LYS A 14 10.84 -35.54 7.40
N ARG A 15 11.29 -34.83 8.44
CA ARG A 15 11.02 -33.39 8.62
C ARG A 15 11.60 -32.55 7.48
N LEU A 16 12.85 -32.77 7.09
CA LEU A 16 13.49 -32.07 5.98
C LEU A 16 12.72 -32.28 4.65
N LYS A 17 12.27 -33.51 4.37
CA LYS A 17 11.44 -33.80 3.19
C LYS A 17 10.13 -33.02 3.21
N LYS A 18 9.45 -32.98 4.36
CA LYS A 18 8.19 -32.21 4.53
C LYS A 18 8.42 -30.72 4.31
N VAL A 19 9.48 -30.15 4.90
CA VAL A 19 9.84 -28.74 4.71
C VAL A 19 10.09 -28.43 3.24
N TYR A 20 10.82 -29.28 2.52
CA TYR A 20 11.07 -29.09 1.09
C TYR A 20 9.78 -29.08 0.26
N THR A 21 8.85 -29.99 0.54
CA THR A 21 7.53 -30.01 -0.11
C THR A 21 6.75 -28.73 0.20
N GLU A 22 6.74 -28.29 1.45
CA GLU A 22 6.01 -27.10 1.86
C GLU A 22 6.56 -25.83 1.19
N VAL A 23 7.89 -25.68 1.08
CA VAL A 23 8.51 -24.54 0.38
C VAL A 23 8.09 -24.53 -1.11
N LYS A 24 8.08 -25.69 -1.76
CA LYS A 24 7.62 -25.82 -3.16
C LYS A 24 6.16 -25.46 -3.37
N GLU A 25 5.32 -25.67 -2.36
CA GLU A 25 3.91 -25.28 -2.41
C GLU A 25 3.73 -23.78 -2.16
N ILE A 26 4.50 -23.20 -1.24
CA ILE A 26 4.38 -21.77 -0.86
C ILE A 26 4.92 -20.85 -1.95
N GLU A 27 6.08 -21.16 -2.55
CA GLU A 27 6.76 -20.31 -3.53
C GLU A 27 5.87 -19.78 -4.67
N PRO A 28 5.14 -20.63 -5.43
CA PRO A 28 4.30 -20.14 -6.52
C PRO A 28 3.11 -19.33 -6.01
N LEU A 29 2.56 -19.67 -4.85
CA LEU A 29 1.42 -18.95 -4.24
C LEU A 29 1.81 -17.55 -3.77
N LEU A 30 2.97 -17.43 -3.11
CA LEU A 30 3.52 -16.14 -2.70
C LEU A 30 3.86 -15.27 -3.92
N THR A 31 4.50 -15.86 -4.94
CA THR A 31 4.85 -15.14 -6.16
C THR A 31 3.60 -14.63 -6.89
N ALA A 32 2.56 -15.45 -7.00
CA ALA A 32 1.29 -15.05 -7.58
C ALA A 32 0.61 -13.94 -6.76
N ALA A 33 0.66 -14.03 -5.42
CA ALA A 33 0.12 -13.01 -4.55
C ALA A 33 0.83 -11.66 -4.70
N ILE A 34 2.16 -11.67 -4.86
CA ILE A 34 2.96 -10.47 -5.12
C ILE A 34 2.64 -9.87 -6.50
N LYS A 35 2.59 -10.68 -7.56
CA LYS A 35 2.22 -10.19 -8.89
C LYS A 35 0.82 -9.58 -8.94
N LYS A 36 -0.11 -10.18 -8.20
CA LYS A 36 -1.47 -9.64 -8.06
C LYS A 36 -1.45 -8.27 -7.36
N TYR A 37 -0.68 -8.13 -6.27
CA TYR A 37 -0.46 -6.84 -5.62
C TYR A 37 0.08 -5.80 -6.62
N GLU A 38 1.13 -6.13 -7.38
CA GLU A 38 1.75 -5.23 -8.35
C GLU A 38 0.77 -4.78 -9.46
N SER A 39 -0.05 -5.71 -9.95
CA SER A 39 -1.07 -5.41 -10.95
C SER A 39 -2.17 -4.50 -10.40
N MET A 40 -2.64 -4.75 -9.17
CA MET A 40 -3.63 -3.90 -8.49
C MET A 40 -3.07 -2.50 -8.24
N TYR A 41 -1.81 -2.43 -7.81
CA TYR A 41 -1.10 -1.17 -7.61
C TYR A 41 -1.00 -0.34 -8.89
N SER A 42 -0.52 -0.96 -9.97
CA SER A 42 -0.37 -0.30 -11.27
C SER A 42 -1.71 0.19 -11.82
N HIS A 43 -2.75 -0.64 -11.74
CA HIS A 43 -4.10 -0.27 -12.12
C HIS A 43 -4.63 0.92 -11.31
N GLY A 44 -4.43 0.89 -9.99
CA GLY A 44 -4.85 1.95 -9.09
C GLY A 44 -4.16 3.28 -9.35
N ALA A 45 -2.83 3.27 -9.49
CA ALA A 45 -2.04 4.45 -9.84
C ALA A 45 -2.53 5.06 -11.16
N LYS A 46 -2.83 4.22 -12.17
CA LYS A 46 -3.41 4.66 -13.44
C LYS A 46 -4.77 5.34 -13.23
N LYS A 47 -5.68 4.77 -12.42
CA LYS A 47 -7.00 5.36 -12.14
C LYS A 47 -6.93 6.67 -11.37
N ILE A 48 -5.99 6.80 -10.43
CA ILE A 48 -5.72 8.04 -9.72
C ILE A 48 -5.22 9.11 -10.71
N MET A 49 -4.21 8.80 -11.53
CA MET A 49 -3.70 9.71 -12.55
C MET A 49 -4.77 10.12 -13.57
N GLN A 50 -5.63 9.20 -14.02
CA GLN A 50 -6.76 9.51 -14.91
C GLN A 50 -7.73 10.50 -14.26
N SER A 51 -8.07 10.28 -12.99
CA SER A 51 -8.93 11.18 -12.23
C SER A 51 -8.29 12.57 -12.13
N ASN A 52 -6.99 12.61 -11.83
CA ASN A 52 -6.23 13.85 -11.75
C ASN A 52 -6.26 14.64 -13.07
N LEU A 53 -6.05 13.96 -14.20
CA LEU A 53 -6.13 14.57 -15.52
C LEU A 53 -7.55 15.10 -15.79
N LYS A 54 -8.61 14.36 -15.46
CA LYS A 54 -9.99 14.85 -15.65
C LYS A 54 -10.30 16.13 -14.86
N GLU A 55 -9.73 16.29 -13.66
CA GLU A 55 -9.86 17.53 -12.89
C GLU A 55 -9.21 18.70 -13.62
N ILE A 56 -7.96 18.52 -14.08
CA ILE A 56 -7.21 19.55 -14.81
C ILE A 56 -7.95 19.95 -16.09
N MET A 57 -8.56 18.98 -16.77
CA MET A 57 -9.28 19.20 -18.03
C MET A 57 -10.74 19.64 -17.82
N ALA A 58 -11.24 19.74 -16.59
CA ALA A 58 -12.63 20.11 -16.35
C ALA A 58 -12.94 21.51 -16.91
N GLY A 59 -13.92 21.60 -17.81
CA GLY A 59 -14.28 22.85 -18.47
C GLY A 59 -13.37 23.26 -19.64
N VAL A 60 -12.34 22.47 -19.96
CA VAL A 60 -11.52 22.67 -21.16
C VAL A 60 -12.27 22.12 -22.39
N PRO A 61 -12.30 22.83 -23.53
CA PRO A 61 -12.85 22.30 -24.78
C PRO A 61 -12.15 21.02 -25.23
N LYS A 62 -12.89 20.12 -25.92
CA LYS A 62 -12.36 18.82 -26.34
C LYS A 62 -11.16 18.96 -27.28
N GLU A 63 -11.21 19.90 -28.20
CA GLU A 63 -10.19 20.14 -29.21
C GLU A 63 -8.88 20.60 -28.56
N GLU A 64 -8.96 21.52 -27.60
CA GLU A 64 -7.82 21.98 -26.81
C GLU A 64 -7.28 20.86 -25.91
N ALA A 65 -8.16 20.01 -25.37
CA ALA A 65 -7.74 18.85 -24.57
C ALA A 65 -6.94 17.81 -25.37
N ILE A 66 -7.35 17.54 -26.61
CA ILE A 66 -6.63 16.65 -27.54
C ILE A 66 -5.21 17.18 -27.79
N GLU A 67 -5.06 18.50 -27.94
CA GLU A 67 -3.77 19.16 -28.17
C GLU A 67 -2.88 19.14 -26.92
N LEU A 68 -3.42 19.46 -25.75
CA LEU A 68 -2.69 19.54 -24.48
C LEU A 68 -2.18 18.19 -23.98
N LEU A 69 -3.00 17.14 -24.09
CA LEU A 69 -2.62 15.81 -23.61
C LEU A 69 -1.61 15.15 -24.55
N GLY A 70 -1.72 15.41 -25.85
CA GLY A 70 -0.88 14.78 -26.86
C GLY A 70 -1.09 13.26 -27.00
N PRO A 71 -0.85 12.69 -28.17
CA PRO A 71 -1.22 11.29 -28.47
C PRO A 71 -0.52 10.26 -27.57
N LYS A 72 0.69 10.53 -27.06
CA LYS A 72 1.45 9.59 -26.22
C LYS A 72 0.86 9.35 -24.83
N LEU A 73 0.28 10.37 -24.21
CA LEU A 73 -0.45 10.19 -22.94
C LEU A 73 -1.72 9.38 -23.17
N LEU A 74 -2.31 9.52 -24.35
CA LEU A 74 -3.52 8.82 -24.76
C LEU A 74 -3.24 7.39 -25.26
N ASP A 75 -1.97 7.04 -25.50
CA ASP A 75 -1.53 5.65 -25.63
C ASP A 75 -1.47 4.94 -24.26
N MET A 76 -1.30 5.70 -23.18
CA MET A 76 -1.21 5.17 -21.82
C MET A 76 -2.58 4.99 -21.15
N PHE A 77 -3.60 5.72 -21.61
CA PHE A 77 -4.91 5.85 -20.99
C PHE A 77 -6.02 5.80 -22.04
N GLU A 78 -7.21 5.31 -21.70
CA GLU A 78 -8.33 5.29 -22.66
C GLU A 78 -8.85 6.72 -22.94
N TRP A 79 -9.10 7.04 -24.21
CA TRP A 79 -9.50 8.38 -24.67
C TRP A 79 -10.79 8.88 -24.00
N ASP A 80 -11.85 8.07 -24.03
CA ASP A 80 -13.14 8.39 -23.40
C ASP A 80 -13.00 8.59 -21.88
N ASP A 81 -11.94 8.04 -21.31
CA ASP A 81 -11.59 8.07 -19.90
C ASP A 81 -10.73 9.27 -19.50
N ILE A 82 -10.35 10.18 -20.41
CA ILE A 82 -9.65 11.43 -20.07
C ILE A 82 -10.36 12.67 -20.62
N LEU A 83 -11.10 12.53 -21.72
CA LEU A 83 -11.78 13.66 -22.35
C LEU A 83 -12.58 14.49 -21.34
N PRO A 84 -12.57 15.82 -21.49
CA PRO A 84 -13.16 16.73 -20.53
C PRO A 84 -14.66 16.46 -20.41
N VAL A 85 -15.14 16.28 -19.18
CA VAL A 85 -16.58 16.16 -18.88
C VAL A 85 -17.05 17.42 -18.16
N VAL A 86 -18.24 17.91 -18.52
CA VAL A 86 -18.82 19.14 -17.97
C VAL A 86 -19.11 19.03 -16.47
N LYS A 87 -19.33 17.81 -15.96
CA LYS A 87 -19.55 17.52 -14.54
C LYS A 87 -18.54 16.46 -14.08
N TYR A 88 -17.40 16.93 -13.60
CA TYR A 88 -16.39 16.09 -12.96
C TYR A 88 -16.41 16.31 -11.44
N SER A 89 -16.07 15.27 -10.67
CA SER A 89 -15.91 15.35 -9.23
C SER A 89 -14.44 15.30 -8.86
N LYS A 90 -13.94 16.41 -8.31
CA LYS A 90 -12.56 16.54 -7.81
C LYS A 90 -12.16 15.55 -6.73
N PHE A 91 -13.13 14.84 -6.15
CA PHE A 91 -12.90 13.82 -5.12
C PHE A 91 -12.60 12.43 -5.69
N ASN A 92 -12.74 12.21 -7.00
CA ASN A 92 -12.57 10.87 -7.57
C ASN A 92 -11.18 10.29 -7.34
N ALA A 93 -10.13 11.12 -7.42
CA ALA A 93 -8.76 10.68 -7.13
C ALA A 93 -8.62 10.14 -5.70
N LEU A 94 -9.17 10.87 -4.72
CA LEU A 94 -9.20 10.50 -3.30
C LEU A 94 -9.99 9.20 -3.07
N ILE A 95 -11.15 9.05 -3.72
CA ILE A 95 -11.98 7.83 -3.65
C ILE A 95 -11.22 6.63 -4.23
N TRP A 96 -10.57 6.79 -5.39
CA TRP A 96 -9.76 5.74 -6.00
C TRP A 96 -8.57 5.35 -5.13
N SER A 97 -7.87 6.32 -4.52
CA SER A 97 -6.77 6.04 -3.59
C SER A 97 -7.21 5.16 -2.43
N LYS A 98 -8.35 5.48 -1.79
CA LYS A 98 -8.92 4.64 -0.72
C LYS A 98 -9.27 3.24 -1.18
N ARG A 99 -9.97 3.15 -2.31
CA ARG A 99 -10.42 1.86 -2.86
C ARG A 99 -9.24 0.94 -3.12
N ILE A 100 -8.19 1.48 -3.74
CA ILE A 100 -6.98 0.73 -4.05
C ILE A 100 -6.22 0.37 -2.79
N GLN A 101 -6.11 1.27 -1.80
CA GLN A 101 -5.46 0.93 -0.54
C GLN A 101 -6.14 -0.25 0.16
N ARG A 102 -7.48 -0.29 0.24
CA ARG A 102 -8.23 -1.44 0.81
C ARG A 102 -7.89 -2.75 0.10
N GLU A 103 -7.85 -2.69 -1.22
CA GLU A 103 -7.53 -3.82 -2.08
C GLU A 103 -6.08 -4.29 -1.86
N LEU A 104 -5.13 -3.37 -1.70
CA LEU A 104 -3.72 -3.66 -1.40
C LEU A 104 -3.55 -4.24 0.00
N ASP A 105 -4.23 -3.71 1.01
CA ASP A 105 -4.14 -4.17 2.40
C ASP A 105 -4.59 -5.63 2.51
N GLN A 106 -5.73 -5.98 1.89
CA GLN A 106 -6.21 -7.37 1.82
C GLN A 106 -5.17 -8.29 1.17
N GLN A 107 -4.52 -7.82 0.12
CA GLN A 107 -3.50 -8.59 -0.58
C GLN A 107 -2.20 -8.72 0.24
N ASP A 108 -1.85 -7.70 1.01
CA ASP A 108 -0.73 -7.73 1.96
C ASP A 108 -0.96 -8.72 3.10
N GLU A 109 -2.21 -8.92 3.54
CA GLU A 109 -2.53 -9.97 4.51
C GLU A 109 -2.24 -11.37 3.97
N VAL A 110 -2.56 -11.62 2.70
CA VAL A 110 -2.26 -12.88 2.01
C VAL A 110 -0.74 -13.10 1.90
N ILE A 111 0.00 -12.05 1.51
CA ILE A 111 1.47 -12.10 1.45
C ILE A 111 2.06 -12.37 2.83
N ARG A 112 1.57 -11.67 3.87
CA ARG A 112 1.97 -11.84 5.27
C ARG A 112 1.72 -13.25 5.78
N TYR A 113 0.59 -13.86 5.43
CA TYR A 113 0.28 -15.25 5.75
C TYR A 113 1.37 -16.21 5.25
N TYR A 114 1.78 -16.10 3.98
CA TYR A 114 2.83 -16.95 3.41
C TYR A 114 4.21 -16.66 4.02
N ARG A 115 4.56 -15.38 4.24
CA ARG A 115 5.81 -15.00 4.90
C ARG A 115 5.92 -15.56 6.32
N ASN A 116 4.83 -15.54 7.10
CA ASN A 116 4.81 -16.11 8.44
C ASN A 116 5.05 -17.63 8.44
N ARG A 117 4.54 -18.35 7.41
CA ARG A 117 4.85 -19.77 7.22
C ARG A 117 6.33 -19.99 6.88
N LEU A 118 6.89 -19.17 5.99
CA LEU A 118 8.31 -19.22 5.63
C LEU A 118 9.22 -18.93 6.82
N TRP A 119 8.87 -17.99 7.71
CA TRP A 119 9.60 -17.75 8.95
C TRP A 119 9.64 -18.98 9.87
N ARG A 120 8.50 -19.68 10.03
CA ARG A 120 8.47 -20.94 10.80
C ARG A 120 9.35 -22.01 10.16
N ILE A 121 9.37 -22.08 8.83
CA ILE A 121 10.25 -22.99 8.08
C ILE A 121 11.71 -22.62 8.30
N HIS A 122 12.07 -21.33 8.25
CA HIS A 122 13.44 -20.86 8.49
C HIS A 122 13.97 -21.34 9.85
N SER A 123 13.20 -21.11 10.93
CA SER A 123 13.57 -21.58 12.28
C SER A 123 13.67 -23.11 12.39
N LEU A 124 12.89 -23.86 11.62
CA LEU A 124 13.02 -25.32 11.55
C LEU A 124 14.29 -25.76 10.81
N LEU A 125 14.67 -25.03 9.76
CA LEU A 125 15.90 -25.29 9.01
C LEU A 125 17.14 -25.04 9.86
N GLU A 126 17.17 -24.01 10.70
CA GLU A 126 18.27 -23.77 11.66
C GLU A 126 18.47 -24.96 12.60
N LYS A 127 17.38 -25.50 13.17
CA LYS A 127 17.43 -26.69 14.04
C LYS A 127 17.89 -27.95 13.30
N LEU A 128 17.45 -28.12 12.06
CA LEU A 128 17.87 -29.24 11.19
C LEU A 128 19.36 -29.14 10.87
N GLU A 129 19.85 -27.95 10.54
CA GLU A 129 21.25 -27.66 10.22
C GLU A 129 22.16 -28.02 11.40
N GLU A 130 21.84 -27.53 12.60
CA GLU A 130 22.56 -27.83 13.84
C GLU A 130 22.59 -29.35 14.11
N THR A 131 21.44 -30.01 13.94
CA THR A 131 21.33 -31.46 14.16
C THR A 131 22.20 -32.25 13.17
N TYR A 132 22.15 -31.92 11.88
CA TYR A 132 22.97 -32.60 10.88
C TYR A 132 24.47 -32.32 11.07
N ARG A 133 24.83 -31.10 11.49
CA ARG A 133 26.21 -30.73 11.82
C ARG A 133 26.74 -31.58 12.99
N LYS A 134 25.98 -31.72 14.07
CA LYS A 134 26.31 -32.57 15.23
C LYS A 134 26.47 -34.05 14.89
N ASN A 135 25.80 -34.52 13.84
CA ASN A 135 25.88 -35.92 13.37
C ASN A 135 26.83 -36.10 12.16
N TYR A 136 27.66 -35.10 11.83
CA TYR A 136 28.63 -35.14 10.73
C TYR A 136 28.02 -35.39 9.33
N GLU A 137 26.74 -35.05 9.13
CA GLU A 137 25.98 -35.24 7.89
C GLU A 137 26.22 -34.11 6.86
N LYS A 138 27.48 -33.95 6.39
CA LYS A 138 27.92 -32.81 5.55
C LYS A 138 27.02 -32.53 4.33
N LYS A 139 26.58 -33.59 3.62
CA LYS A 139 25.69 -33.45 2.45
C LYS A 139 24.32 -32.88 2.81
N LYS A 140 23.81 -33.18 4.02
CA LYS A 140 22.52 -32.69 4.49
C LYS A 140 22.62 -31.24 4.96
N VAL A 141 23.71 -30.88 5.64
CA VAL A 141 24.00 -29.48 6.01
C VAL A 141 23.97 -28.59 4.77
N ARG A 142 24.66 -28.98 3.69
CA ARG A 142 24.65 -28.22 2.42
C ARG A 142 23.23 -28.03 1.85
N LYS A 143 22.42 -29.10 1.82
CA LYS A 143 21.03 -29.02 1.34
C LYS A 143 20.15 -28.11 2.19
N VAL A 144 20.33 -28.15 3.51
CA VAL A 144 19.60 -27.27 4.43
C VAL A 144 20.00 -25.81 4.20
N PHE A 145 21.29 -25.54 4.00
CA PHE A 145 21.79 -24.19 3.70
C PHE A 145 21.24 -23.63 2.38
N GLU A 146 21.24 -24.43 1.31
CA GLU A 146 20.65 -24.06 0.02
C GLU A 146 19.16 -23.73 0.15
N LEU A 147 18.41 -24.57 0.88
CA LEU A 147 16.98 -24.35 1.13
C LEU A 147 16.72 -23.13 2.02
N MET A 148 17.57 -22.89 3.01
CA MET A 148 17.49 -21.71 3.88
C MET A 148 17.69 -20.44 3.07
N HIS A 149 18.67 -20.40 2.16
CA HIS A 149 18.88 -19.26 1.27
C HIS A 149 17.64 -18.95 0.42
N GLN A 150 17.02 -19.98 -0.17
CA GLN A 150 15.77 -19.83 -0.93
C GLN A 150 14.63 -19.29 -0.07
N VAL A 151 14.45 -19.84 1.14
CA VAL A 151 13.41 -19.38 2.08
C VAL A 151 13.64 -17.92 2.49
N THR A 152 14.88 -17.54 2.77
CA THR A 152 15.26 -16.16 3.10
C THR A 152 14.94 -15.21 1.95
N TYR A 153 15.28 -15.58 0.71
CA TYR A 153 14.92 -14.81 -0.47
C TYR A 153 13.40 -14.58 -0.56
N LEU A 154 12.60 -15.63 -0.39
CA LEU A 154 11.13 -15.54 -0.45
C LEU A 154 10.54 -14.68 0.68
N ILE A 155 11.10 -14.74 1.89
CA ILE A 155 10.69 -13.89 3.02
C ILE A 155 10.85 -12.41 2.66
N PHE A 156 11.98 -12.06 2.02
CA PHE A 156 12.33 -10.68 1.72
C PHE A 156 11.88 -10.19 0.34
N LEU A 157 11.32 -11.06 -0.50
CA LEU A 157 10.78 -10.69 -1.81
C LEU A 157 9.69 -9.61 -1.64
N ARG A 158 9.92 -8.42 -2.20
CA ARG A 158 9.00 -7.27 -2.11
C ARG A 158 8.23 -7.07 -3.41
N PRO A 159 6.96 -6.65 -3.35
CA PRO A 159 6.26 -6.17 -4.54
C PRO A 159 6.91 -4.89 -5.07
N GLN A 160 6.99 -4.76 -6.38
CA GLN A 160 7.39 -3.53 -7.04
C GLN A 160 6.26 -2.49 -6.99
N ARG A 161 6.62 -1.24 -6.68
CA ARG A 161 5.72 -0.08 -6.72
C ARG A 161 6.29 0.93 -7.70
N VAL A 162 5.48 1.39 -8.67
CA VAL A 162 5.96 2.25 -9.77
C VAL A 162 6.00 3.74 -9.38
N SER A 163 5.09 4.17 -8.50
CA SER A 163 4.96 5.55 -7.99
C SER A 163 4.31 5.54 -6.63
N ASP A 164 4.59 6.46 -5.71
CA ASP A 164 3.92 6.52 -4.40
C ASP A 164 2.48 7.05 -4.52
N ILE A 165 1.49 6.33 -3.97
CA ILE A 165 0.07 6.76 -3.96
C ILE A 165 -0.09 8.10 -3.23
N ALA A 166 0.65 8.33 -2.14
CA ALA A 166 0.55 9.58 -1.41
C ALA A 166 1.07 10.76 -2.24
N TYR A 167 2.16 10.57 -2.98
CA TYR A 167 2.65 11.57 -3.94
C TYR A 167 1.64 11.83 -5.07
N LEU A 168 0.96 10.80 -5.58
CA LEU A 168 -0.09 10.95 -6.58
C LEU A 168 -1.32 11.72 -6.05
N ILE A 169 -1.59 11.66 -4.75
CA ILE A 169 -2.60 12.48 -4.08
C ILE A 169 -2.09 13.92 -3.95
N GLU A 170 -0.90 14.12 -3.39
CA GLU A 170 -0.30 15.44 -3.15
C GLU A 170 -0.25 16.28 -4.44
N MET A 171 0.28 15.71 -5.52
CA MET A 171 0.41 16.36 -6.83
C MET A 171 -0.92 16.88 -7.40
N CYS A 172 -2.05 16.39 -6.89
CA CYS A 172 -3.37 16.63 -7.47
C CYS A 172 -4.37 17.13 -6.43
N PHE A 173 -3.88 17.45 -5.23
CA PHE A 173 -4.66 18.06 -4.18
C PHE A 173 -4.74 19.56 -4.43
N PHE A 174 -5.69 19.97 -5.26
CA PHE A 174 -6.00 21.38 -5.46
C PHE A 174 -6.67 21.94 -4.21
N THR A 175 -6.33 23.17 -3.84
CA THR A 175 -6.97 23.86 -2.72
C THR A 175 -8.49 23.85 -2.89
N MET A 176 -9.20 23.24 -1.94
CA MET A 176 -10.66 23.10 -1.99
C MET A 176 -11.34 24.10 -1.07
N THR A 177 -12.60 24.46 -1.36
CA THR A 177 -13.37 25.30 -0.43
C THR A 177 -13.76 24.49 0.81
N LYS A 178 -14.06 25.17 1.91
CA LYS A 178 -14.64 24.56 3.11
C LYS A 178 -15.85 23.67 2.78
N ASN A 179 -16.74 24.10 1.88
CA ASN A 179 -17.94 23.34 1.52
C ASN A 179 -17.60 22.08 0.71
N ASP A 180 -16.58 22.14 -0.15
CA ASP A 180 -16.08 20.98 -0.87
C ASP A 180 -15.48 19.95 0.10
N PHE A 181 -14.66 20.42 1.04
CA PHE A 181 -14.09 19.57 2.08
C PHE A 181 -15.18 18.90 2.93
N LEU A 182 -16.20 19.65 3.35
CA LEU A 182 -17.34 19.08 4.08
C LEU A 182 -18.15 18.08 3.24
N SER A 183 -18.25 18.30 1.93
CA SER A 183 -18.91 17.37 1.01
C SER A 183 -18.12 16.06 0.88
N LEU A 184 -16.79 16.12 0.83
CA LEU A 184 -15.91 14.94 0.87
C LEU A 184 -16.15 14.11 2.14
N LEU A 185 -16.26 14.75 3.31
CA LEU A 185 -16.54 14.06 4.58
C LEU A 185 -17.90 13.35 4.58
N SER A 186 -18.88 13.90 3.86
CA SER A 186 -20.23 13.33 3.79
C SER A 186 -20.34 12.09 2.88
N ILE A 187 -19.46 11.96 1.88
CA ILE A 187 -19.43 10.84 0.92
C ILE A 187 -18.90 9.56 1.59
N ASP A 188 -18.13 9.66 2.67
CA ASP A 188 -17.50 8.52 3.34
C ASP A 188 -18.36 7.88 4.44
N HIS A 189 -19.69 8.06 4.39
CA HIS A 189 -20.69 7.42 5.25
C HIS A 189 -20.50 7.54 6.77
N SER A 190 -19.72 8.51 7.26
CA SER A 190 -19.59 8.77 8.70
C SER A 190 -20.70 9.70 9.22
N LYS A 191 -21.99 9.33 9.10
CA LYS A 191 -23.10 10.19 9.61
C LYS A 191 -22.92 10.59 11.09
N GLU A 192 -22.23 9.77 11.86
CA GLU A 192 -21.84 10.04 13.25
C GLU A 192 -20.61 10.96 13.36
N ARG A 193 -19.54 10.76 12.57
CA ARG A 193 -18.35 11.65 12.61
C ARG A 193 -18.53 12.97 11.89
N ALA A 194 -19.43 13.06 10.91
CA ALA A 194 -19.90 14.33 10.39
C ALA A 194 -20.55 15.20 11.49
N LYS A 195 -21.01 14.60 12.61
CA LYS A 195 -21.46 15.35 13.81
C LYS A 195 -20.31 15.76 14.73
N GLU A 196 -19.20 15.03 14.76
CA GLU A 196 -17.96 15.43 15.47
C GLU A 196 -17.18 16.48 14.67
N ALA A 197 -17.03 16.31 13.36
CA ALA A 197 -16.51 17.35 12.47
C ALA A 197 -17.35 18.64 12.55
N LYS A 198 -18.66 18.53 12.84
CA LYS A 198 -19.54 19.69 13.11
C LYS A 198 -19.09 20.56 14.29
N SER A 199 -18.49 20.01 15.35
CA SER A 199 -17.94 20.83 16.44
C SER A 199 -16.67 21.57 16.04
N HIS A 200 -16.03 21.17 14.94
CA HIS A 200 -14.84 21.79 14.39
C HIS A 200 -15.11 22.62 13.13
N ILE A 201 -16.35 22.64 12.61
CA ILE A 201 -16.72 23.37 11.38
C ILE A 201 -16.25 24.82 11.43
N ASP A 202 -16.43 25.51 12.55
CA ASP A 202 -16.08 26.92 12.68
C ASP A 202 -14.57 27.17 12.63
N SER A 203 -13.77 26.14 12.92
CA SER A 203 -12.30 26.17 12.84
C SER A 203 -11.74 25.78 11.47
N ILE A 204 -12.58 25.29 10.54
CA ILE A 204 -12.15 24.99 9.16
C ILE A 204 -11.95 26.29 8.40
N PRO A 205 -10.77 26.55 7.81
CA PRO A 205 -10.52 27.72 6.98
C PRO A 205 -11.38 27.69 5.71
N GLU A 206 -11.63 28.86 5.10
CA GLU A 206 -12.42 28.95 3.87
C GLU A 206 -11.83 28.11 2.72
N LYS A 207 -10.52 27.90 2.75
CA LYS A 207 -9.74 27.11 1.80
C LYS A 207 -8.92 26.06 2.54
N VAL A 208 -9.00 24.83 2.09
CA VAL A 208 -8.27 23.67 2.61
C VAL A 208 -7.28 23.22 1.54
N ASP A 209 -5.98 23.38 1.82
CA ASP A 209 -4.90 22.84 0.99
C ASP A 209 -4.48 21.44 1.47
N PHE A 210 -3.51 20.82 0.78
CA PHE A 210 -3.05 19.47 1.09
C PHE A 210 -2.53 19.34 2.53
N ASN A 211 -1.75 20.32 2.99
CA ASN A 211 -1.18 20.29 4.35
C ASN A 211 -2.27 20.39 5.42
N THR A 212 -3.24 21.29 5.20
CA THR A 212 -4.40 21.45 6.09
C THR A 212 -5.27 20.19 6.08
N PHE A 213 -5.45 19.56 4.93
CA PHE A 213 -6.15 18.27 4.82
C PHE A 213 -5.43 17.17 5.60
N CYS A 214 -4.12 17.00 5.42
CA CYS A 214 -3.33 16.02 6.17
C CYS A 214 -3.41 16.24 7.68
N HIS A 215 -3.39 17.50 8.12
CA HIS A 215 -3.58 17.87 9.53
C HIS A 215 -4.95 17.44 10.04
N PHE A 216 -6.03 17.70 9.28
CA PHE A 216 -7.36 17.24 9.69
C PHE A 216 -7.51 15.73 9.68
N VAL A 217 -6.93 15.01 8.71
CA VAL A 217 -6.90 13.53 8.71
C VAL A 217 -6.26 12.99 9.98
N HIS A 218 -5.18 13.63 10.46
CA HIS A 218 -4.46 13.21 11.66
C HIS A 218 -5.18 13.60 12.97
N ASP A 219 -5.57 14.87 13.09
CA ASP A 219 -6.01 15.43 14.38
C ASP A 219 -7.52 15.27 14.60
N TRP A 220 -8.31 15.18 13.54
CA TRP A 220 -9.77 15.14 13.64
C TRP A 220 -10.35 13.75 13.40
N VAL A 221 -9.49 12.72 13.26
CA VAL A 221 -9.87 11.31 13.09
C VAL A 221 -11.09 11.20 12.16
N LEU A 222 -10.92 11.77 10.96
CA LEU A 222 -12.02 11.92 9.99
C LEU A 222 -12.56 10.56 9.51
N GLU A 223 -11.80 9.50 9.77
CA GLU A 223 -12.06 8.11 9.42
C GLU A 223 -12.06 7.20 10.67
N ASP A 224 -12.32 5.92 10.46
CA ASP A 224 -12.46 4.92 11.53
C ASP A 224 -11.07 4.43 11.87
N GLU A 225 -10.71 4.25 13.13
CA GLU A 225 -9.43 3.64 13.49
C GLU A 225 -9.22 2.26 12.83
N ASN A 226 -10.31 1.57 12.44
CA ASN A 226 -10.28 0.32 11.66
C ASN A 226 -10.35 0.51 10.13
N ASN A 227 -10.61 1.72 9.61
CA ASN A 227 -10.67 2.09 8.19
C ASN A 227 -9.93 3.39 7.84
N ASP A 228 -8.95 3.83 8.66
CA ASP A 228 -8.14 5.04 8.54
C ASP A 228 -7.14 4.91 7.39
N LEU A 229 -7.69 4.81 6.18
CA LEU A 229 -6.94 4.50 4.97
C LEU A 229 -6.18 5.72 4.51
N PHE A 230 -6.72 6.93 4.68
CA PHE A 230 -5.92 8.13 4.42
C PHE A 230 -4.77 8.30 5.40
N PHE A 231 -4.94 7.96 6.68
CA PHE A 231 -3.82 7.93 7.61
C PHE A 231 -2.76 6.92 7.14
N THR A 232 -3.18 5.71 6.75
CA THR A 232 -2.27 4.66 6.26
C THR A 232 -1.54 5.06 4.98
N ILE A 233 -2.24 5.71 4.04
CA ILE A 233 -1.67 6.21 2.79
C ILE A 233 -0.68 7.34 3.07
N LEU A 234 -1.08 8.35 3.85
CA LEU A 234 -0.30 9.56 4.07
C LEU A 234 0.89 9.33 5.02
N SER A 235 0.76 8.43 6.00
CA SER A 235 1.83 8.03 6.92
C SER A 235 3.04 7.38 6.25
N HIS A 236 2.87 6.79 5.05
CA HIS A 236 3.99 6.27 4.25
C HIS A 236 4.95 7.37 3.75
N THR A 237 4.56 8.65 3.79
CA THR A 237 5.30 9.78 3.15
C THR A 237 5.95 10.79 4.10
N ASN A 238 6.09 10.54 5.41
CA ASN A 238 6.50 11.55 6.42
C ASN A 238 5.40 12.58 6.74
N VAL A 239 4.33 12.14 7.40
CA VAL A 239 3.36 13.04 8.06
C VAL A 239 4.06 13.94 9.09
N GLU A 240 5.08 13.45 9.80
CA GLU A 240 5.88 14.28 10.73
C GLU A 240 6.52 15.49 10.04
N ALA A 241 6.99 15.35 8.80
CA ALA A 241 7.59 16.46 8.04
C ALA A 241 6.54 17.43 7.47
N ALA A 242 5.30 16.98 7.23
CA ALA A 242 4.20 17.86 6.81
C ALA A 242 3.61 18.64 8.01
N VAL A 243 3.43 17.99 9.16
CA VAL A 243 2.97 18.60 10.42
C VAL A 243 3.97 19.65 10.91
N GLN A 244 5.28 19.34 10.93
CA GLN A 244 6.33 20.31 11.29
C GLN A 244 6.38 21.54 10.37
N ARG A 245 6.05 21.38 9.09
CA ARG A 245 5.97 22.51 8.13
C ARG A 245 4.76 23.40 8.39
N TYR A 246 3.62 22.83 8.77
CA TYR A 246 2.40 23.56 9.10
C TYR A 246 2.53 24.34 10.42
N ASP A 247 3.08 23.72 11.47
CA ASP A 247 3.30 24.38 12.76
C ASP A 247 4.24 25.58 12.63
N LYS A 248 5.29 25.44 11.80
CA LYS A 248 6.20 26.53 11.46
C LYS A 248 5.49 27.67 10.72
N TYR A 249 4.62 27.36 9.77
CA TYR A 249 3.85 28.35 9.01
C TYR A 249 2.89 29.15 9.89
N LYS A 250 2.21 28.52 10.86
CA LYS A 250 1.37 29.23 11.84
C LYS A 250 2.17 30.16 12.75
N LEU A 251 3.34 29.73 13.20
CA LEU A 251 4.23 30.55 14.03
C LEU A 251 4.76 31.79 13.27
N ASP A 252 5.01 31.65 11.97
CA ASP A 252 5.49 32.75 11.13
C ASP A 252 4.37 33.74 10.76
N GLN A 253 3.09 33.34 10.74
CA GLN A 253 1.94 34.25 10.58
C GLN A 253 1.50 34.94 11.88
N ALA A 254 1.95 34.46 13.04
CA ALA A 254 1.63 35.02 14.36
C ALA A 254 2.64 36.09 14.84
N LYS A 255 3.61 36.46 13.99
CA LYS A 255 4.57 37.57 14.20
C LYS A 255 4.24 38.74 13.29
#